data_AF-A0A965QKN6-F1
#
_entry.id   AF-A0A965QKN6-F1
#
_cell.length_a   1.000
_cell.length_b   1.000
_cell.length_c   1.000
_cell.angle_alpha   90.00
_cell.angle_beta   90.00
_cell.angle_gamma   90.00
#
_symmetry.space_group_name_H-M   'P 1'
#
loop_
_entity.id
_entity.type
_entity.pdbx_description
1 polymer ?
#
loop_
_entity_poly.entity_id
_entity_poly.type
_entity_poly.pdbx_seq_one_letter_code
_entity_poly.pdbx_strand_id
1 'polypeptide(L)'
;MSRFFSVVAFAATFMGFGTRASAAELFSEEMSTNKPVVLKQMFELPKGIFTVESKWTTVQQTSSETDVLFGKVSFKANPKAVASHCQSISFIQTARIQDNKGRDFQWPSGQSVRNEIRTQRDSQGVEQGYFIDHDAVNCDDGRSSCSPFFRDHWPNSDVGSQDGSVGERKVKAAVLMDFPYGWELIASAALETCAVCRDSNEVYGCVTWGGTWPLTGERYLHDPVASESQSKTFAKALSMFEAHYKSKFQSP
;
A
#
# COMPACT_ATOMS: atom_id res chain seq x y z
N MET A 1 34.98 -2.53 24.26
CA MET A 1 34.31 -2.52 25.57
C MET A 1 33.14 -3.49 25.51
N SER A 2 33.33 -4.67 26.10
CA SER A 2 32.35 -5.74 26.16
C SER A 2 31.19 -5.38 27.09
N ARG A 3 29.96 -5.71 26.69
CA ARG A 3 28.86 -5.92 27.63
C ARG A 3 28.13 -7.22 27.28
N PHE A 4 28.17 -8.12 28.25
CA PHE A 4 27.40 -9.34 28.40
C PHE A 4 25.91 -9.02 28.58
N PHE A 5 25.02 -9.89 28.07
CA PHE A 5 23.81 -10.26 28.78
C PHE A 5 23.51 -11.74 28.55
N SER A 6 23.24 -12.43 29.67
CA SER A 6 22.98 -13.86 29.82
C SER A 6 21.68 -14.31 29.16
N VAL A 7 21.71 -15.49 28.53
CA VAL A 7 20.52 -16.30 28.26
C VAL A 7 20.48 -17.41 29.31
N VAL A 8 19.40 -17.45 30.09
CA VAL A 8 19.07 -18.53 31.02
C VAL A 8 18.44 -19.66 30.22
N ALA A 9 19.07 -20.84 30.24
CA ALA A 9 18.52 -22.08 29.71
C ALA A 9 17.75 -22.81 30.81
N PHE A 10 16.52 -23.24 30.52
CA PHE A 10 15.82 -24.26 31.30
C PHE A 10 15.74 -25.55 30.49
N ALA A 11 16.38 -26.58 31.04
CA ALA A 11 16.25 -27.96 30.60
C ALA A 11 15.02 -28.60 31.29
N ALA A 12 14.20 -29.32 30.54
CA ALA A 12 13.22 -30.24 31.09
C ALA A 12 13.40 -31.61 30.43
N THR A 13 13.99 -32.51 31.21
CA THR A 13 14.07 -33.95 30.94
C THR A 13 12.77 -34.59 31.40
N PHE A 14 12.08 -35.33 30.53
CA PHE A 14 11.15 -36.37 30.96
C PHE A 14 11.29 -37.60 30.06
N MET A 15 11.71 -38.71 30.68
CA MET A 15 11.66 -40.06 30.13
C MET A 15 10.30 -40.68 30.47
N GLY A 16 9.72 -41.44 29.55
CA GLY A 16 8.54 -42.28 29.82
C GLY A 16 8.17 -43.16 28.63
N PHE A 17 8.19 -44.47 28.84
CA PHE A 17 8.10 -45.57 27.88
C PHE A 17 6.73 -45.77 27.22
N GLY A 18 6.75 -46.07 25.91
CA GLY A 18 6.18 -47.30 25.31
C GLY A 18 4.66 -47.46 25.14
N THR A 19 4.21 -47.44 23.88
CA THR A 19 3.32 -48.48 23.31
C THR A 19 3.32 -48.39 21.77
N ARG A 20 3.50 -49.53 21.11
CA ARG A 20 3.42 -49.69 19.66
C ARG A 20 1.95 -49.68 19.22
N ALA A 21 1.60 -48.79 18.29
CA ALA A 21 0.49 -48.99 17.35
C ALA A 21 0.94 -48.51 15.98
N SER A 22 1.01 -49.45 15.04
CA SER A 22 1.22 -49.23 13.62
C SER A 22 -0.12 -48.88 12.99
N ALA A 23 -0.24 -47.69 12.41
CA ALA A 23 -1.22 -47.41 11.37
C ALA A 23 -0.74 -46.18 10.58
N ALA A 24 -0.35 -46.46 9.34
CA ALA A 24 -0.17 -45.56 8.20
C ALA A 24 -0.18 -44.06 8.49
N GLU A 25 1.02 -43.48 8.38
CA GLU A 25 1.24 -42.10 7.96
C GLU A 25 0.44 -41.81 6.68
N LEU A 26 -0.69 -41.11 6.84
CA LEU A 26 -1.24 -40.26 5.78
C LEU A 26 -0.74 -38.84 6.04
N PHE A 27 0.56 -38.65 5.80
CA PHE A 27 1.05 -37.32 5.46
C PHE A 27 0.52 -37.02 4.06
N SER A 28 -0.61 -36.33 4.01
CA SER A 28 -0.93 -35.53 2.84
C SER A 28 0.12 -34.43 2.78
N GLU A 29 1.22 -34.69 2.09
CA GLU A 29 1.97 -33.61 1.45
C GLU A 29 1.00 -32.94 0.47
N GLU A 30 0.19 -32.00 0.98
CA GLU A 30 -0.33 -30.93 0.14
C GLU A 30 0.90 -30.16 -0.33
N MET A 31 1.49 -30.63 -1.43
CA MET A 31 2.36 -29.84 -2.26
C MET A 31 1.55 -28.64 -2.73
N SER A 32 1.58 -27.55 -1.95
CA SER A 32 1.15 -26.22 -2.38
C SER A 32 2.07 -25.79 -3.52
N THR A 33 1.71 -26.25 -4.71
CA THR A 33 2.29 -25.90 -6.01
C THR A 33 1.79 -24.54 -6.51
N ASN A 34 1.29 -23.70 -5.60
CA ASN A 34 0.83 -22.37 -5.94
C ASN A 34 2.03 -21.51 -6.31
N LYS A 35 2.34 -21.48 -7.61
CA LYS A 35 3.15 -20.43 -8.21
C LYS A 35 2.66 -19.09 -7.64
N PRO A 36 3.57 -18.20 -7.20
CA PRO A 36 3.16 -16.91 -6.68
C PRO A 36 2.28 -16.23 -7.73
N VAL A 37 1.06 -15.86 -7.34
CA VAL A 37 0.14 -15.12 -8.18
C VAL A 37 0.77 -13.74 -8.36
N VAL A 38 1.26 -13.46 -9.57
CA VAL A 38 1.81 -12.16 -9.97
C VAL A 38 0.92 -11.60 -11.05
N LEU A 39 0.37 -10.42 -10.79
CA LEU A 39 -0.40 -9.65 -11.75
C LEU A 39 0.46 -8.49 -12.22
N LYS A 40 0.66 -8.37 -13.53
CA LYS A 40 1.39 -7.25 -14.13
C LYS A 40 0.63 -6.72 -15.32
N GLN A 41 0.27 -5.45 -15.28
CA GLN A 41 -0.50 -4.78 -16.33
C GLN A 41 0.08 -3.41 -16.66
N MET A 42 -0.11 -3.00 -17.91
CA MET A 42 0.33 -1.71 -18.44
C MET A 42 -0.88 -0.99 -19.02
N PHE A 43 -0.97 0.31 -18.75
CA PHE A 43 -2.05 1.17 -19.21
C PHE A 43 -1.48 2.41 -19.88
N GLU A 44 -1.86 2.63 -21.13
CA GLU A 44 -1.52 3.85 -21.86
C GLU A 44 -2.64 4.87 -21.67
N LEU A 45 -2.32 6.02 -21.09
CA LEU A 45 -3.19 7.18 -20.94
C LEU A 45 -2.63 8.36 -21.75
N PRO A 46 -3.42 9.39 -22.07
CA PRO A 46 -2.94 10.53 -22.88
C PRO A 46 -1.67 11.19 -22.32
N LYS A 47 -1.57 11.31 -20.99
CA LYS A 47 -0.46 11.98 -20.29
C LYS A 47 0.72 11.06 -19.94
N GLY A 48 0.63 9.76 -20.16
CA GLY A 48 1.71 8.83 -19.88
C GLY A 48 1.28 7.37 -19.73
N ILE A 49 2.22 6.54 -19.31
CA ILE A 49 2.03 5.09 -19.20
C ILE A 49 2.12 4.69 -17.73
N PHE A 50 1.08 4.03 -17.23
CA PHE A 50 1.12 3.32 -15.97
C PHE A 50 1.60 1.88 -16.17
N THR A 51 2.43 1.38 -15.26
CA THR A 51 2.68 -0.05 -15.09
C THR A 51 2.41 -0.42 -13.64
N VAL A 52 1.54 -1.40 -13.44
CA VAL A 52 1.19 -1.95 -12.12
C VAL A 52 1.68 -3.39 -12.05
N GLU A 53 2.39 -3.71 -10.97
CA GLU A 53 2.73 -5.07 -10.60
C GLU A 53 2.23 -5.31 -9.17
N SER A 54 1.42 -6.35 -8.98
CA SER A 54 0.93 -6.79 -7.67
C SER A 54 1.22 -8.27 -7.50
N LYS A 55 1.62 -8.68 -6.29
CA LYS A 55 1.84 -10.09 -5.97
C LYS A 55 1.71 -10.34 -4.48
N TRP A 56 1.39 -11.59 -4.13
CA TRP A 56 1.64 -12.09 -2.78
C TRP A 56 3.11 -12.49 -2.67
N THR A 57 3.79 -11.97 -1.66
CA THR A 57 5.20 -12.28 -1.37
C THR A 57 5.39 -12.46 0.11
N THR A 58 6.47 -13.11 0.51
CA THR A 58 6.87 -13.24 1.91
C THR A 58 7.95 -12.20 2.21
N VAL A 59 7.82 -11.48 3.33
CA VAL A 59 8.88 -10.60 3.85
C VAL A 59 9.34 -11.13 5.20
N GLN A 60 10.63 -10.97 5.48
CA GLN A 60 11.18 -11.35 6.77
C GLN A 60 11.07 -10.17 7.74
N GLN A 61 10.29 -10.36 8.81
CA GLN A 61 10.15 -9.37 9.88
C GLN A 61 10.75 -9.94 11.16
N THR A 62 11.87 -9.35 11.61
CA THR A 62 12.67 -9.70 12.80
C THR A 62 13.07 -11.18 12.91
N SER A 63 12.13 -12.09 13.16
CA SER A 63 12.30 -13.53 13.33
C SER A 63 11.19 -14.38 12.71
N SER A 64 10.19 -13.79 12.07
CA SER A 64 9.10 -14.50 11.38
C SER A 64 8.99 -14.08 9.93
N GLU A 65 8.65 -15.05 9.09
CA GLU A 65 8.20 -14.79 7.73
C GLU A 65 6.73 -14.40 7.76
N THR A 66 6.39 -13.37 6.99
CA THR A 66 5.01 -12.90 6.90
C THR A 66 4.66 -12.65 5.44
N ASP A 67 3.57 -13.26 5.01
CA ASP A 67 3.03 -13.01 3.69
C ASP A 67 2.38 -11.63 3.63
N VAL A 68 2.64 -10.92 2.54
CA VAL A 68 2.19 -9.56 2.30
C VAL A 68 1.73 -9.42 0.86
N LEU A 69 0.73 -8.57 0.64
CA LEU A 69 0.48 -7.98 -0.66
C LEU A 69 1.59 -6.97 -0.93
N PHE A 70 2.31 -7.18 -2.02
CA PHE A 70 3.23 -6.21 -2.57
C PHE A 70 2.60 -5.55 -3.79
N GLY A 71 2.74 -4.23 -3.89
CA GLY A 71 2.41 -3.46 -5.08
C GLY A 71 3.57 -2.58 -5.54
N LYS A 72 3.75 -2.49 -6.85
CA LYS A 72 4.59 -1.52 -7.53
C LYS A 72 3.79 -0.81 -8.59
N VAL A 73 3.59 0.48 -8.41
CA VAL A 73 2.99 1.38 -9.40
C VAL A 73 4.09 2.26 -9.97
N SER A 74 4.16 2.37 -11.29
CA SER A 74 5.07 3.29 -11.94
C SER A 74 4.37 4.08 -13.03
N PHE A 75 4.79 5.33 -13.21
CA PHE A 75 4.24 6.23 -14.20
C PHE A 75 5.37 6.87 -15.00
N LYS A 76 5.34 6.69 -16.31
CA LYS A 76 6.25 7.36 -17.24
C LYS A 76 5.46 8.39 -18.05
N ALA A 77 5.73 9.66 -17.79
CA ALA A 77 5.06 10.76 -18.46
C ALA A 77 5.30 10.78 -19.98
N ASN A 78 4.27 11.20 -20.72
CA ASN A 78 4.40 11.65 -22.10
C ASN A 78 4.83 13.13 -22.08
N PRO A 79 6.09 13.46 -22.45
CA PRO A 79 6.62 14.82 -22.32
C PRO A 79 5.90 15.85 -23.21
N LYS A 80 5.11 15.40 -24.19
CA LYS A 80 4.31 16.27 -25.06
C LYS A 80 2.93 16.61 -24.49
N ALA A 81 2.45 15.86 -23.49
CA ALA A 81 1.10 15.96 -22.97
C ALA A 81 1.03 16.40 -21.50
N VAL A 82 2.14 16.34 -20.78
CA VAL A 82 2.28 16.87 -19.42
C VAL A 82 2.68 18.34 -19.45
N ALA A 83 2.34 19.08 -18.40
CA ALA A 83 2.64 20.49 -18.31
C ALA A 83 4.16 20.74 -18.33
N SER A 84 4.59 21.72 -19.13
CA SER A 84 6.01 22.08 -19.29
C SER A 84 6.67 22.61 -18.00
N HIS A 85 5.86 23.05 -17.03
CA HIS A 85 6.34 23.52 -15.74
C HIS A 85 6.45 22.42 -14.67
N CYS A 86 6.08 21.17 -15.00
CA CYS A 86 6.13 20.08 -14.04
C CYS A 86 7.53 19.49 -13.91
N GLN A 87 8.23 19.86 -12.86
CA GLN A 87 9.59 19.40 -12.57
C GLN A 87 9.59 18.05 -11.85
N SER A 88 8.58 17.81 -11.00
CA SER A 88 8.47 16.59 -10.21
C SER A 88 7.10 15.94 -10.29
N ILE A 89 7.08 14.63 -10.56
CA ILE A 89 5.88 13.80 -10.55
C ILE A 89 5.96 12.86 -9.35
N SER A 90 5.00 12.98 -8.45
CA SER A 90 4.86 12.11 -7.28
C SER A 90 3.54 11.37 -7.30
N PHE A 91 3.39 10.43 -6.36
CA PHE A 91 2.14 9.71 -6.17
C PHE A 91 1.42 10.18 -4.91
N ILE A 92 0.11 10.34 -5.03
CA ILE A 92 -0.82 10.35 -3.90
C ILE A 92 -1.61 9.04 -4.00
N GLN A 93 -1.80 8.38 -2.86
CA GLN A 93 -2.51 7.10 -2.78
C GLN A 93 -3.65 7.20 -1.78
N THR A 94 -4.79 6.64 -2.13
CA THR A 94 -5.84 6.32 -1.16
C THR A 94 -5.90 4.83 -0.93
N ALA A 95 -6.29 4.46 0.28
CA ALA A 95 -6.45 3.08 0.67
C ALA A 95 -7.76 2.89 1.44
N ARG A 96 -8.39 1.75 1.22
CA ARG A 96 -9.39 1.17 2.12
C ARG A 96 -8.93 -0.21 2.51
N ILE A 97 -8.76 -0.42 3.81
CA ILE A 97 -8.28 -1.67 4.40
C ILE A 97 -9.41 -2.24 5.25
N GLN A 98 -9.76 -3.50 5.04
CA GLN A 98 -10.80 -4.17 5.84
C GLN A 98 -10.24 -5.39 6.57
N ASP A 99 -10.82 -5.67 7.74
CA ASP A 99 -10.52 -6.84 8.55
C ASP A 99 -11.21 -8.11 8.03
N ASN A 100 -10.91 -9.25 8.65
CA ASN A 100 -11.52 -10.56 8.36
C ASN A 100 -13.05 -10.63 8.55
N LYS A 101 -13.67 -9.58 9.10
CA LYS A 101 -15.13 -9.44 9.24
C LYS A 101 -15.73 -8.47 8.22
N GLY A 102 -14.93 -8.01 7.25
CA GLY A 102 -15.34 -7.03 6.24
C GLY A 102 -15.54 -5.62 6.79
N ARG A 103 -15.09 -5.34 8.02
CA ARG A 103 -15.19 -4.00 8.62
C ARG A 103 -13.93 -3.23 8.28
N ASP A 104 -14.03 -1.91 8.13
CA ASP A 104 -12.83 -1.10 7.93
C ASP A 104 -11.88 -1.29 9.14
N PHE A 105 -10.63 -1.62 8.84
CA PHE A 105 -9.60 -1.95 9.84
C PHE A 105 -9.48 -0.80 10.85
N GLN A 106 -9.28 -1.08 12.13
CA GLN A 106 -9.17 -0.02 13.15
C GLN A 106 -7.69 0.23 13.47
N TRP A 107 -7.17 1.37 13.03
CA TRP A 107 -5.76 1.71 13.24
C TRP A 107 -5.51 2.07 14.71
N PRO A 108 -4.56 1.41 15.39
CA PRO A 108 -4.25 1.70 16.78
C PRO A 108 -3.32 2.90 16.93
N SER A 109 -3.25 3.43 18.17
CA SER A 109 -2.20 4.37 18.63
C SER A 109 -2.02 5.58 17.70
N GLY A 110 -0.79 5.98 17.38
CA GLY A 110 -0.52 7.15 16.52
C GLY A 110 -0.94 6.99 15.06
N GLN A 111 -1.47 5.84 14.64
CA GLN A 111 -2.12 5.69 13.32
C GLN A 111 -3.63 5.95 13.36
N SER A 112 -4.21 6.18 14.54
CA SER A 112 -5.66 6.27 14.74
C SER A 112 -6.34 7.42 14.00
N VAL A 113 -5.62 8.48 13.65
CA VAL A 113 -6.11 9.57 12.78
C VAL A 113 -6.65 9.03 11.45
N ARG A 114 -6.06 7.96 10.90
CA ARG A 114 -6.57 7.28 9.69
C ARG A 114 -8.00 6.75 9.85
N ASN A 115 -8.51 6.56 11.07
CA ASN A 115 -9.89 6.19 11.33
C ASN A 115 -10.83 7.41 11.25
N GLU A 116 -10.35 8.58 11.64
CA GLU A 116 -11.11 9.83 11.73
C GLU A 116 -11.30 10.49 10.36
N ILE A 117 -10.29 10.40 9.50
CA ILE A 117 -10.27 11.07 8.19
C ILE A 117 -10.80 10.21 7.03
N ARG A 118 -11.61 9.18 7.34
CA ARG A 118 -12.19 8.29 6.32
C ARG A 118 -13.36 8.92 5.61
N THR A 119 -13.44 8.68 4.30
CA THR A 119 -14.62 8.99 3.51
C THR A 119 -15.88 8.37 4.10
N GLN A 120 -16.97 9.12 4.01
CA GLN A 120 -18.31 8.63 4.28
C GLN A 120 -19.02 8.45 2.94
N ARG A 121 -19.84 7.40 2.83
CA ARG A 121 -20.66 7.18 1.63
C ARG A 121 -21.62 8.35 1.44
N ASP A 122 -21.77 8.81 0.21
CA ASP A 122 -22.73 9.86 -0.14
C ASP A 122 -23.52 9.56 -1.42
N SER A 123 -24.48 10.42 -1.73
CA SER A 123 -25.32 10.31 -2.94
C SER A 123 -24.60 10.67 -4.23
N GLN A 124 -23.37 11.18 -4.17
CA GLN A 124 -22.56 11.55 -5.33
C GLN A 124 -21.69 10.38 -5.81
N GLY A 125 -21.70 9.25 -5.10
CA GLY A 125 -20.93 8.06 -5.44
C GLY A 125 -19.58 7.97 -4.73
N VAL A 126 -19.37 8.73 -3.65
CA VAL A 126 -18.24 8.49 -2.76
C VAL A 126 -18.45 7.18 -2.02
N GLU A 127 -17.42 6.34 -1.99
CA GLU A 127 -17.40 5.13 -1.19
C GLU A 127 -16.91 5.42 0.22
N GLN A 128 -17.44 4.68 1.21
CA GLN A 128 -17.00 4.81 2.60
C GLN A 128 -15.66 4.13 2.86
N GLY A 129 -14.95 4.60 3.87
CA GLY A 129 -13.82 3.89 4.48
C GLY A 129 -12.46 4.14 3.85
N TYR A 130 -12.37 4.97 2.80
CA TYR A 130 -11.12 5.33 2.15
C TYR A 130 -10.44 6.49 2.88
N PHE A 131 -9.11 6.49 2.93
CA PHE A 131 -8.30 7.57 3.49
C PHE A 131 -7.03 7.76 2.63
N ILE A 132 -6.35 8.91 2.74
CA ILE A 132 -5.05 9.13 2.10
C ILE A 132 -4.00 8.30 2.84
N ASP A 133 -3.25 7.47 2.12
CA ASP A 133 -2.25 6.58 2.71
C ASP A 133 -0.96 7.35 3.02
N HIS A 134 -0.75 7.62 4.31
CA HIS A 134 0.33 8.45 4.85
C HIS A 134 0.75 7.95 6.24
N ASP A 135 1.97 8.20 6.67
CA ASP A 135 2.40 7.85 8.03
C ASP A 135 1.85 8.86 9.05
N ALA A 136 0.69 8.56 9.65
CA ALA A 136 0.02 9.46 10.56
C ALA A 136 0.83 9.71 11.85
N VAL A 137 1.69 8.78 12.28
CA VAL A 137 2.57 8.97 13.45
C VAL A 137 3.56 10.11 13.21
N ASN A 138 3.99 10.30 11.97
CA ASN A 138 4.96 11.33 11.58
C ASN A 138 4.29 12.63 11.12
N CYS A 139 2.96 12.69 11.12
CA CYS A 139 2.20 13.91 10.88
C CYS A 139 1.77 14.54 12.21
N ASP A 140 2.60 15.46 12.72
CA ASP A 140 2.32 16.21 13.95
C ASP A 140 1.25 17.29 13.72
N ASP A 141 0.23 17.34 14.59
CA ASP A 141 -0.89 18.30 14.62
C ASP A 141 -0.51 19.77 14.92
N GLY A 142 0.75 20.18 14.77
CA GLY A 142 1.14 21.53 15.17
C GLY A 142 2.48 22.08 14.71
N ARG A 143 3.25 21.42 13.83
CA ARG A 143 4.59 21.90 13.45
C ARG A 143 4.87 21.97 11.94
N SER A 144 4.15 21.22 11.11
CA SER A 144 4.29 21.26 9.65
C SER A 144 3.07 20.63 9.00
N SER A 145 2.56 21.22 7.92
CA SER A 145 1.46 20.64 7.14
C SER A 145 1.84 19.24 6.65
N CYS A 146 1.08 18.21 7.07
CA CYS A 146 1.23 16.85 6.55
C CYS A 146 0.99 16.86 5.03
N SER A 147 1.97 16.39 4.26
CA SER A 147 1.87 16.28 2.80
C SER A 147 1.05 15.05 2.38
N PRO A 148 0.19 15.13 1.34
CA PRO A 148 -0.54 13.97 0.83
C PRO A 148 0.33 13.07 -0.07
N PHE A 149 1.53 13.51 -0.45
CA PHE A 149 2.41 12.73 -1.31
C PHE A 149 3.01 11.55 -0.55
N PHE A 150 2.80 10.35 -1.07
CA PHE A 150 3.16 9.09 -0.41
C PHE A 150 4.62 9.08 0.07
N ARG A 151 5.55 9.49 -0.79
CA ARG A 151 6.99 9.45 -0.51
C ARG A 151 7.46 10.44 0.56
N ASP A 152 6.67 11.45 0.89
CA ASP A 152 7.07 12.42 1.92
C ASP A 152 7.05 11.76 3.31
N HIS A 153 6.25 10.71 3.48
CA HIS A 153 6.08 9.98 4.75
C HIS A 153 6.47 8.50 4.66
N TRP A 154 6.40 7.92 3.46
CA TRP A 154 6.85 6.57 3.13
C TRP A 154 7.93 6.64 2.05
N PRO A 155 9.12 7.21 2.35
CA PRO A 155 10.12 7.48 1.33
C PRO A 155 10.52 6.21 0.58
N ASN A 156 10.55 5.08 1.28
CA ASN A 156 10.75 3.73 0.73
C ASN A 156 11.90 3.71 -0.31
N SER A 157 12.92 4.55 -0.11
CA SER A 157 14.01 4.77 -1.07
C SER A 157 14.82 3.51 -1.26
N ASP A 158 15.04 2.80 -0.15
CA ASP A 158 15.86 1.59 -0.09
C ASP A 158 15.18 0.42 -0.81
N VAL A 159 13.86 0.49 -0.99
CA VAL A 159 13.08 -0.48 -1.76
C VAL A 159 12.74 0.02 -3.17
N GLY A 160 13.08 1.26 -3.54
CA GLY A 160 13.01 1.74 -4.92
C GLY A 160 11.86 2.70 -5.25
N SER A 161 11.13 3.22 -4.26
CA SER A 161 10.19 4.33 -4.46
C SER A 161 10.95 5.62 -4.83
N GLN A 162 10.53 6.29 -5.91
CA GLN A 162 11.15 7.52 -6.39
C GLN A 162 10.15 8.43 -7.11
N ASP A 163 10.38 9.73 -7.04
CA ASP A 163 9.67 10.69 -7.89
C ASP A 163 10.17 10.60 -9.33
N GLY A 164 9.25 10.87 -10.24
CA GLY A 164 9.51 11.06 -11.65
C GLY A 164 9.84 12.51 -11.95
N SER A 165 10.33 12.76 -13.16
CA SER A 165 10.64 14.10 -13.63
C SER A 165 10.50 14.17 -15.14
N VAL A 166 10.12 15.33 -15.64
CA VAL A 166 10.05 15.62 -17.08
C VAL A 166 11.05 16.73 -17.38
N GLY A 167 12.17 16.37 -17.99
CA GLY A 167 13.15 17.34 -18.49
C GLY A 167 13.17 17.33 -20.02
N GLU A 168 13.75 18.38 -20.62
CA GLU A 168 13.80 18.59 -22.09
C GLU A 168 14.36 17.39 -22.87
N ARG A 169 15.19 16.55 -22.25
CA ARG A 169 15.87 15.42 -22.92
C ARG A 169 15.65 14.06 -22.28
N LYS A 170 15.07 13.99 -21.08
CA LYS A 170 14.92 12.75 -20.32
C LYS A 170 13.64 12.78 -19.49
N VAL A 171 12.85 11.72 -19.61
CA VAL A 171 11.72 11.43 -18.72
C VAL A 171 12.17 10.35 -17.74
N LYS A 172 12.12 10.66 -16.45
CA LYS A 172 12.31 9.69 -15.37
C LYS A 172 10.93 9.25 -14.88
N ALA A 173 10.70 7.94 -14.81
CA ALA A 173 9.45 7.41 -14.29
C ALA A 173 9.35 7.59 -12.77
N ALA A 174 8.18 8.01 -12.31
CA ALA A 174 7.81 7.92 -10.90
C ALA A 174 7.56 6.45 -10.56
N VAL A 175 7.96 6.03 -9.36
CA VAL A 175 7.74 4.67 -8.84
C VAL A 175 7.27 4.75 -7.39
N LEU A 176 6.17 4.09 -7.08
CA LEU A 176 5.69 3.81 -5.74
C LEU A 176 5.75 2.30 -5.53
N MET A 177 6.38 1.90 -4.43
CA MET A 177 6.36 0.54 -3.91
C MET A 177 5.74 0.55 -2.52
N ASP A 178 4.75 -0.31 -2.35
CA ASP A 178 3.93 -0.35 -1.15
C ASP A 178 3.62 -1.80 -0.74
N PHE A 179 3.46 -1.97 0.56
CA PHE A 179 3.17 -3.22 1.23
C PHE A 179 1.97 -2.99 2.16
N PRO A 180 0.74 -2.83 1.61
CA PRO A 180 -0.44 -2.48 2.40
C PRO A 180 -0.91 -3.62 3.33
N TYR A 181 -0.14 -4.70 3.43
CA TYR A 181 -0.47 -5.95 4.09
C TYR A 181 0.70 -6.50 4.90
N GLY A 182 0.36 -7.31 5.90
CA GLY A 182 1.32 -8.08 6.68
C GLY A 182 0.89 -8.38 8.11
N TRP A 183 -0.40 -8.32 8.41
CA TRP A 183 -0.92 -8.61 9.74
C TRP A 183 -2.11 -9.55 9.59
N GLU A 184 -2.17 -10.61 10.42
CA GLU A 184 -3.21 -11.66 10.43
C GLU A 184 -4.66 -11.13 10.55
N LEU A 185 -4.82 -9.82 10.73
CA LEU A 185 -6.07 -9.11 10.95
C LEU A 185 -6.65 -8.45 9.68
N ILE A 186 -5.90 -8.32 8.58
CA ILE A 186 -6.35 -7.65 7.34
C ILE A 186 -6.80 -8.69 6.31
N ALA A 187 -7.98 -8.49 5.75
CA ALA A 187 -8.57 -9.36 4.72
C ALA A 187 -8.63 -8.72 3.33
N SER A 188 -8.82 -7.41 3.20
CA SER A 188 -8.85 -6.74 1.89
C SER A 188 -8.07 -5.43 1.92
N ALA A 189 -7.43 -5.09 0.81
CA ALA A 189 -6.97 -3.75 0.50
C ALA A 189 -7.46 -3.35 -0.88
N ALA A 190 -8.09 -2.19 -0.98
CA ALA A 190 -8.44 -1.54 -2.22
C ALA A 190 -7.75 -0.18 -2.27
N LEU A 191 -6.93 0.06 -3.29
CA LEU A 191 -6.10 1.24 -3.41
C LEU A 191 -6.38 1.96 -4.73
N GLU A 192 -6.23 3.28 -4.71
CA GLU A 192 -6.17 4.11 -5.92
C GLU A 192 -4.94 5.02 -5.81
N THR A 193 -4.05 4.91 -6.80
CA THR A 193 -2.78 5.64 -6.84
C THR A 193 -2.79 6.57 -8.04
N CYS A 194 -2.68 7.88 -7.80
CA CYS A 194 -2.68 8.91 -8.83
C CYS A 194 -1.28 9.50 -9.02
N ALA A 195 -0.82 9.59 -10.27
CA ALA A 195 0.38 10.34 -10.63
C ALA A 195 0.02 11.83 -10.68
N VAL A 196 0.74 12.65 -9.92
CA VAL A 196 0.40 14.05 -9.70
C VAL A 196 1.65 14.90 -9.91
N CYS A 197 1.49 16.01 -10.63
CA CYS A 197 2.51 17.03 -10.70
C CYS A 197 2.63 17.75 -9.35
N ARG A 198 3.80 17.71 -8.71
CA ARG A 198 3.99 18.36 -7.40
C ARG A 198 3.86 19.88 -7.46
N ASP A 199 4.23 20.48 -8.59
CA ASP A 199 4.32 21.93 -8.73
C ASP A 199 2.95 22.59 -8.98
N SER A 200 2.04 21.85 -9.61
CA SER A 200 0.73 22.37 -10.05
C SER A 200 -0.47 21.61 -9.50
N ASN A 201 -0.24 20.51 -8.77
CA ASN A 201 -1.25 19.57 -8.31
C ASN A 201 -2.08 18.91 -9.44
N GLU A 202 -1.61 19.01 -10.69
CA GLU A 202 -2.31 18.41 -11.83
C GLU A 202 -2.22 16.88 -11.79
N VAL A 203 -3.37 16.22 -11.88
CA VAL A 203 -3.45 14.75 -11.99
C VAL A 203 -3.16 14.32 -13.43
N TYR A 204 -2.21 13.41 -13.58
CA TYR A 204 -1.81 12.84 -14.87
C TYR A 204 -2.47 11.50 -15.20
N GLY A 205 -3.18 10.94 -14.22
CA GLY A 205 -3.95 9.71 -14.32
C GLY A 205 -3.86 8.94 -13.01
N CYS A 206 -4.72 7.95 -12.89
CA CYS A 206 -4.82 7.12 -11.69
C CYS A 206 -4.95 5.66 -12.07
N VAL A 207 -4.57 4.78 -11.14
CA VAL A 207 -4.77 3.35 -11.28
C VAL A 207 -5.25 2.76 -9.97
N THR A 208 -6.27 1.91 -10.04
CA THR A 208 -6.70 1.10 -8.91
C THR A 208 -5.89 -0.18 -8.85
N TRP A 209 -5.65 -0.70 -7.65
CA TRP A 209 -5.03 -2.00 -7.44
C TRP A 209 -5.34 -2.49 -6.02
N GLY A 210 -5.08 -3.76 -5.74
CA GLY A 210 -5.39 -4.31 -4.43
C GLY A 210 -5.42 -5.83 -4.40
N GLY A 211 -6.01 -6.37 -3.35
CA GLY A 211 -6.15 -7.80 -3.17
C GLY A 211 -7.09 -8.16 -2.03
N THR A 212 -7.37 -9.45 -1.94
CA THR A 212 -8.15 -10.05 -0.87
C THR A 212 -7.49 -11.33 -0.41
N TRP A 213 -7.31 -11.45 0.89
CA TRP A 213 -6.81 -12.63 1.57
C TRP A 213 -7.75 -12.92 2.74
N PRO A 214 -8.84 -13.66 2.50
CA PRO A 214 -9.75 -14.03 3.57
C PRO A 214 -9.08 -15.03 4.51
N LEU A 215 -9.56 -15.10 5.77
CA LEU A 215 -9.09 -16.08 6.76
C LEU A 215 -9.19 -17.53 6.26
N THR A 216 -10.19 -17.80 5.43
CA THR A 216 -10.42 -19.09 4.77
C THR A 216 -10.66 -18.86 3.28
N GLY A 217 -10.07 -19.69 2.43
CA GLY A 217 -10.20 -19.61 0.98
C GLY A 217 -8.92 -19.13 0.29
N GLU A 218 -9.00 -18.95 -1.03
CA GLU A 218 -7.83 -18.55 -1.81
C GLU A 218 -7.57 -17.05 -1.73
N ARG A 219 -6.32 -16.67 -2.03
CA ARG A 219 -5.92 -15.27 -2.15
C ARG A 219 -6.19 -14.79 -3.56
N TYR A 220 -6.68 -13.57 -3.68
CA TYR A 220 -7.01 -12.94 -4.96
C TYR A 220 -6.31 -11.59 -5.09
N LEU A 221 -5.79 -11.31 -6.27
CA LEU A 221 -5.38 -9.96 -6.65
C LEU A 221 -6.54 -9.30 -7.40
N HIS A 222 -6.78 -8.02 -7.15
CA HIS A 222 -7.76 -7.26 -7.91
C HIS A 222 -7.15 -6.85 -9.24
N ASP A 223 -7.91 -6.98 -10.33
CA ASP A 223 -7.51 -6.47 -11.63
C ASP A 223 -7.37 -4.94 -11.56
N PRO A 224 -6.19 -4.38 -11.89
CA PRO A 224 -6.02 -2.94 -11.87
C PRO A 224 -6.83 -2.29 -12.98
N VAL A 225 -7.33 -1.08 -12.71
CA VAL A 225 -8.06 -0.27 -13.68
C VAL A 225 -7.46 1.12 -13.73
N ALA A 226 -7.06 1.58 -14.91
CA ALA A 226 -6.56 2.93 -15.10
C ALA A 226 -7.66 3.91 -15.52
N SER A 227 -7.49 5.16 -15.14
CA SER A 227 -8.37 6.27 -15.51
C SER A 227 -7.57 7.56 -15.71
N GLU A 228 -8.09 8.47 -16.53
CA GLU A 228 -7.46 9.76 -16.80
C GLU A 228 -7.59 10.76 -15.64
N SER A 229 -8.51 10.50 -14.70
CA SER A 229 -8.85 11.39 -13.60
C SER A 229 -9.09 10.59 -12.31
N GLN A 230 -8.78 11.20 -11.17
CA GLN A 230 -9.09 10.63 -9.87
C GLN A 230 -10.58 10.36 -9.66
N SER A 231 -10.91 9.32 -8.90
CA SER A 231 -12.29 9.03 -8.52
C SER A 231 -12.85 10.10 -7.57
N LYS A 232 -14.18 10.12 -7.43
CA LYS A 232 -14.84 10.97 -6.42
C LYS A 232 -14.43 10.60 -5.00
N THR A 233 -14.25 9.30 -4.75
CA THR A 233 -13.76 8.78 -3.47
C THR A 233 -12.35 9.29 -3.17
N PHE A 234 -11.47 9.30 -4.17
CA PHE A 234 -10.12 9.84 -4.03
C PHE A 234 -10.15 11.33 -3.69
N ALA A 235 -10.88 12.12 -4.47
CA ALA A 235 -11.02 13.56 -4.23
C ALA A 235 -11.58 13.86 -2.84
N LYS A 236 -12.56 13.06 -2.37
CA LYS A 236 -13.12 13.22 -1.03
C LYS A 236 -12.13 12.85 0.07
N ALA A 237 -11.39 11.75 -0.07
CA ALA A 237 -10.37 11.35 0.89
C ALA A 237 -9.27 12.42 1.02
N LEU A 238 -8.83 12.98 -0.10
CA LEU A 238 -7.85 14.06 -0.14
C LEU A 238 -8.36 15.32 0.58
N SER A 239 -9.60 15.73 0.30
CA SER A 239 -10.22 16.87 0.99
C SER A 239 -10.34 16.66 2.51
N MET A 240 -10.65 15.44 2.96
CA MET A 240 -10.72 15.12 4.39
C MET A 240 -9.34 15.19 5.06
N PHE A 241 -8.31 14.67 4.38
CA PHE A 241 -6.93 14.77 4.82
C PHE A 241 -6.47 16.24 4.94
N GLU A 242 -6.74 17.05 3.92
CA GLU A 242 -6.40 18.49 3.91
C GLU A 242 -7.10 19.26 5.03
N ALA A 243 -8.39 18.99 5.24
CA ALA A 243 -9.16 19.63 6.29
C ALA A 243 -8.60 19.30 7.69
N HIS A 244 -8.19 18.05 7.90
CA HIS A 244 -7.62 17.62 9.19
C HIS A 244 -6.25 18.25 9.45
N TYR A 245 -5.30 18.10 8.52
CA TYR A 245 -3.92 18.57 8.71
C TYR A 245 -3.69 20.03 8.33
N LYS A 246 -4.75 20.74 7.91
CA LYS A 246 -4.68 22.11 7.37
C LYS A 246 -3.65 22.22 6.25
N SER A 247 -3.44 21.13 5.50
CA SER A 247 -2.50 21.13 4.40
C SER A 247 -3.11 21.90 3.23
N LYS A 248 -2.32 22.78 2.62
CA LYS A 248 -2.74 23.53 1.44
C LYS A 248 -2.32 22.79 0.19
N PHE A 249 -2.92 21.64 -0.05
CA PHE A 249 -2.94 21.07 -1.40
C PHE A 249 -4.12 21.73 -2.13
N GLN A 250 -3.99 23.02 -2.45
CA GLN A 250 -5.03 23.69 -3.22
C GLN A 250 -4.90 23.22 -4.67
N SER A 251 -5.82 22.34 -5.09
CA SER A 251 -6.14 22.21 -6.52
C SER A 251 -6.52 23.61 -7.03
N PRO A 252 -5.94 24.09 -8.14
CA PRO A 252 -6.45 25.28 -8.79
C PRO A 252 -7.91 25.11 -9.21
#